data_AF-A0A9E6ESG6-F1
#
_entry.id   AF-A0A9E6ESG6-F1
#
_cell.length_a   1.000
_cell.length_b   1.000
_cell.length_c   1.000
_cell.angle_alpha   90.00
_cell.angle_beta   90.00
_cell.angle_gamma   90.00
#
_symmetry.space_group_name_H-M   'P 1'
#
loop_
_entity.id
_entity.type
_entity.pdbx_description
1 polymer ?
#
loop_
_entity_poly.entity_id
_entity_poly.type
_entity_poly.pdbx_seq_one_letter_code
_entity_poly.pdbx_strand_id
1 'polypeptide(L)' 'MKADLTELRASEKEVIDKVIEQMSDWSAAMISNYSHGDKPWKATDNNNVINYELVFYRRPPYSVRVHEEDEQDTI' A
#
# COMPACT_ATOMS: atom_id res chain seq x y z
N MET A 1 9.19 -22.90 -12.77
CA MET A 1 7.94 -23.00 -11.99
C MET A 1 7.05 -21.84 -12.41
N LYS A 2 5.76 -22.07 -12.71
CA LYS A 2 4.79 -20.98 -12.98
C LYS A 2 3.84 -20.88 -11.79
N ALA A 3 3.39 -19.67 -11.47
CA ALA A 3 2.40 -19.45 -10.42
C ALA A 3 1.06 -20.05 -10.84
N ASP A 4 0.33 -20.58 -9.86
CA ASP A 4 -1.08 -20.94 -10.03
C ASP A 4 -1.94 -19.68 -9.92
N LEU A 5 -2.81 -19.45 -10.90
CA LEU A 5 -3.65 -18.26 -10.99
C LEU A 5 -5.15 -18.62 -10.99
N THR A 6 -5.54 -19.86 -10.68
CA THR A 6 -6.94 -20.29 -10.70
C THR A 6 -7.84 -19.52 -9.74
N GLU A 7 -7.25 -18.98 -8.67
CA GLU A 7 -7.94 -18.20 -7.63
C GLU A 7 -8.03 -16.70 -7.95
N LEU A 8 -7.42 -16.22 -9.05
CA LEU A 8 -7.41 -14.80 -9.42
C LEU A 8 -8.26 -14.56 -10.68
N ARG A 9 -9.10 -13.53 -10.61
CA ARG A 9 -9.78 -13.00 -11.80
C ARG A 9 -8.78 -12.28 -12.69
N ALA A 10 -9.08 -12.25 -14.00
CA ALA A 10 -8.27 -11.50 -14.96
C ALA A 10 -8.08 -10.03 -14.55
N SER A 11 -9.14 -9.38 -14.07
CA SER A 11 -9.09 -7.99 -13.59
C SER A 11 -8.19 -7.79 -12.37
N GLU A 12 -8.11 -8.78 -11.47
CA GLU A 12 -7.24 -8.70 -10.29
C GLU A 12 -5.77 -8.85 -10.71
N LYS A 13 -5.51 -9.76 -11.65
CA LYS A 13 -4.18 -9.92 -12.25
C LYS A 13 -3.71 -8.64 -12.95
N GLU A 14 -4.58 -7.99 -13.73
CA GLU A 14 -4.24 -6.73 -14.43
C GLU A 14 -3.84 -5.62 -13.45
N VAL A 15 -4.52 -5.52 -12.30
CA VAL A 15 -4.15 -4.56 -11.25
C VAL A 15 -2.76 -4.88 -10.69
N ILE A 16 -2.47 -6.15 -10.41
CA ILE A 16 -1.16 -6.59 -9.91
C ILE A 16 -0.06 -6.28 -10.93
N ASP A 17 -0.26 -6.62 -12.20
CA ASP A 17 0.72 -6.37 -13.27
C ASP A 17 1.04 -4.87 -13.38
N LYS A 18 0.01 -4.01 -13.33
CA LYS A 18 0.18 -2.55 -13.42
C LYS A 18 0.98 -1.99 -12.24
N VAL A 19 0.77 -2.50 -11.02
CA VAL A 19 1.54 -2.08 -9.85
C VAL A 19 2.99 -2.54 -9.96
N ILE A 20 3.22 -3.76 -10.43
CA ILE A 20 4.59 -4.28 -10.66
C ILE A 20 5.30 -3.44 -11.72
N GLU A 21 4.64 -3.11 -12.83
CA GLU A 21 5.19 -2.25 -13.88
C GLU A 21 5.53 -0.85 -13.35
N GLN A 22 4.64 -0.23 -12.56
CA GLN A 22 4.91 1.08 -11.96
C GLN A 22 6.14 1.08 -11.04
N MET A 23 6.38 -0.02 -10.33
CA MET A 23 7.46 -0.14 -9.35
C MET A 23 8.70 -0.88 -9.89
N SER A 24 8.71 -1.32 -11.15
CA SER A 24 9.78 -2.20 -11.68
C SER A 24 11.14 -1.52 -11.73
N ASP A 25 11.16 -0.20 -11.91
CA ASP A 25 12.38 0.60 -11.97
C ASP A 25 12.89 1.00 -10.57
N TRP A 26 12.18 0.63 -9.51
CA TRP A 26 12.52 1.02 -8.15
C TRP A 26 13.54 0.05 -7.55
N SER A 27 14.56 0.60 -6.89
CA SER A 27 15.50 -0.21 -6.13
C SER A 27 14.81 -0.77 -4.88
N ALA A 28 15.36 -1.86 -4.32
CA ALA A 28 14.87 -2.42 -3.06
C ALA A 28 14.83 -1.38 -1.93
N ALA A 29 15.79 -0.45 -1.90
CA ALA A 29 15.81 0.65 -0.93
C ALA A 29 14.66 1.64 -1.15
N MET A 30 14.33 1.96 -2.41
CA MET A 30 13.19 2.84 -2.73
C MET A 30 11.85 2.20 -2.34
N ILE A 31 11.66 0.91 -2.66
CA ILE A 31 10.46 0.16 -2.27
C ILE A 31 10.33 0.07 -0.75
N SER A 32 11.44 -0.22 -0.05
CA SER A 32 11.48 -0.24 1.42
C SER A 32 11.09 1.11 2.01
N ASN A 33 11.68 2.20 1.53
CA ASN A 33 11.37 3.55 2.02
C ASN A 33 9.90 3.94 1.79
N TYR A 34 9.34 3.58 0.63
CA TYR A 34 7.93 3.83 0.32
C TYR A 34 6.99 2.99 1.21
N SER A 35 7.17 1.67 1.24
CA SER A 35 6.29 0.78 2.02
C SER A 35 6.31 1.08 3.53
N HIS A 36 7.47 1.40 4.09
CA HIS A 36 7.59 1.80 5.50
C HIS A 36 7.09 3.21 5.80
N GLY A 37 6.67 3.95 4.76
CA GLY A 37 6.04 5.25 4.88
C GLY A 37 4.56 5.20 5.26
N ASP A 38 3.89 4.07 5.03
CA ASP A 38 2.44 3.89 5.20
C ASP A 38 2.01 3.93 6.68
N LYS A 39 0.83 4.49 6.95
CA LYS A 39 0.34 4.72 8.32
C LYS A 39 0.12 3.41 9.09
N PRO A 40 -0.54 2.37 8.54
CA PRO A 40 -0.72 1.10 9.23
C PRO A 40 0.60 0.44 9.61
N TRP A 41 1.62 0.56 8.75
CA TRP A 41 2.96 0.05 9.05
C TRP A 41 3.61 0.80 10.22
N LYS A 42 3.59 2.13 10.19
CA LYS A 42 4.21 2.97 11.24
C LYS A 42 3.51 2.89 12.60
N ALA A 43 2.19 2.68 12.59
CA ALA A 43 1.37 2.65 13.81
C ALA A 43 1.31 1.26 14.46
N THR A 44 1.86 0.22 13.82
CA THR A 44 1.87 -1.14 14.34
C THR A 44 3.28 -1.50 14.80
N ASP A 45 3.41 -2.03 16.02
CA ASP A 45 4.71 -2.50 16.49
C ASP A 45 5.21 -3.68 15.64
N ASN A 46 6.53 -3.84 15.59
CA ASN A 46 7.15 -4.93 14.85
C ASN A 46 6.62 -6.30 15.33
N ASN A 47 6.32 -7.19 14.39
CA ASN A 47 5.71 -8.51 14.61
C ASN A 47 4.29 -8.53 15.21
N ASN A 48 3.61 -7.38 15.30
CA ASN A 48 2.20 -7.33 15.69
C ASN A 48 1.27 -7.34 14.48
N VAL A 49 0.02 -7.76 14.72
CA VAL A 49 -1.02 -7.75 13.68
C VAL A 49 -1.44 -6.30 13.43
N ILE A 50 -1.38 -5.87 12.17
CA ILE A 50 -1.85 -4.56 11.75
C ILE A 50 -3.37 -4.52 11.90
N ASN A 51 -3.88 -3.57 12.68
CA ASN A 51 -5.31 -3.33 12.80
C ASN A 51 -5.86 -2.76 11.48
N TYR A 52 -6.90 -3.40 10.93
CA TYR A 52 -7.53 -2.98 9.68
C TYR A 52 -8.07 -1.54 9.74
N GLU A 53 -8.52 -1.06 10.90
CA GLU A 53 -9.00 0.32 11.05
C GLU A 53 -7.93 1.38 10.72
N LEU A 54 -6.65 1.01 10.74
CA LEU A 54 -5.56 1.93 10.37
C LEU A 54 -5.59 2.33 8.89
N VAL A 55 -6.31 1.59 8.03
CA VAL A 55 -6.40 1.91 6.59
C VAL A 55 -7.14 3.23 6.32
N PHE A 56 -8.04 3.64 7.21
CA PHE A 56 -8.79 4.88 7.09
C PHE A 56 -7.96 6.13 7.38
N TYR A 57 -6.78 5.95 7.97
CA TYR A 57 -5.83 7.02 8.28
C TYR A 57 -4.66 7.08 7.28
N ARG A 58 -4.76 6.37 6.15
CA ARG A 58 -3.76 6.47 5.08
C ARG A 58 -3.89 7.83 4.40
N ARG A 59 -2.74 8.50 4.23
CA ARG A 59 -2.62 9.78 3.52
C ARG A 59 -1.92 9.59 2.17
N PRO A 60 -2.04 10.54 1.23
CA PRO A 60 -1.22 10.52 0.02
C PRO A 60 0.27 10.33 0.37
N PRO A 61 1.02 9.48 -0.36
CA PRO A 61 0.65 8.77 -1.60
C PRO A 61 0.02 7.38 -1.41
N TYR A 62 -0.34 6.96 -0.18
CA TYR A 62 -0.83 5.61 0.14
C TYR A 62 -2.35 5.45 0.08
N SER A 63 -3.06 6.56 -0.19
CA SER A 63 -4.51 6.57 -0.33
C SER A 63 -4.92 7.18 -1.66
N VAL A 64 -5.93 6.58 -2.29
CA VAL A 64 -6.61 7.11 -3.48
C VAL A 64 -7.65 8.17 -3.08
N ARG A 65 -8.04 8.21 -1.80
CA ARG A 65 -9.03 9.15 -1.24
C ARG A 65 -8.37 10.01 -0.17
N VAL A 66 -8.65 11.30 -0.17
CA VAL A 66 -8.31 12.19 0.96
C VAL A 66 -9.56 12.30 1.82
N HIS A 67 -9.44 12.00 3.11
CA HIS A 67 -10.54 12.13 4.05
C HIS A 67 -10.54 13.54 4.63
N GLU A 68 -11.72 14.14 4.84
CA GLU A 68 -11.88 15.53 5.29
C GLU A 68 -11.19 15.81 6.65
N GLU A 69 -11.06 14.79 7.50
CA GLU A 69 -10.33 14.88 8.78
C GLU A 69 -8.83 15.18 8.60
N ASP A 70 -8.25 14.83 7.46
CA ASP A 70 -6.83 15.08 7.15
C ASP A 70 -6.56 16.54 6.72
N GLU A 71 -7.59 17.34 6.39
CA GLU A 71 -7.42 18.76 6.05
C GLU A 71 -7.14 19.64 7.28
N GLN A 72 -7.58 19.19 8.46
CA GLN A 72 -7.50 19.95 9.73
C GLN A 72 -6.08 19.96 10.35
N ASP A 73 -5.21 19.02 9.94
CA ASP A 73 -3.81 18.95 10.39
C ASP A 73 -2.86 19.87 9.58
N THR A 74 -3.39 20.60 8.60
CA THR A 74 -2.62 21.47 7.69
C THR A 74 -2.82 22.97 7.92
N ILE A 75 -3.40 23.36 9.07
CA ILE A 75 -3.59 24.77 9.49
C ILE A 75 -2.63 25.14 10.63
#